data_AF-A0A8G2FBZ1-F1
#
_entry.id   AF-A0A8G2FBZ1-F1
#
_cell.length_a   1.000
_cell.length_b   1.000
_cell.length_c   1.000
_cell.angle_alpha   90.00
_cell.angle_beta   90.00
_cell.angle_gamma   90.00
#
_symmetry.space_group_name_H-M   'P 1'
#
loop_
_entity.id
_entity.type
_entity.pdbx_description
1 polymer ?
#
loop_
_entity_poly.entity_id
_entity_poly.type
_entity_poly.pdbx_seq_one_letter_code
_entity_poly.pdbx_strand_id
1 'polypeptide(L)'
;MSLHRADPLDHPDVRNASGIAFVAGYAASVGLMAIALMVTLRHEMSYVRFVIAVAILGGLALLAQAVLMFRLDLSGGQRWKTISLLLVVPLFVLSIGLTGWMFHTLYPRTMLDFMQVQGSGM
;
A
#
# COMPACT_ATOMS: atom_id res chain seq x y z
N MET A 1 -39.48 -2.42 35.70
CA MET A 1 -38.13 -1.87 35.44
C MET A 1 -37.58 -2.57 34.19
N SER A 2 -37.99 -2.12 33.01
CA SER A 2 -37.54 -2.69 31.74
C SER A 2 -36.18 -2.10 31.39
N LEU A 3 -35.17 -2.97 31.32
CA LEU A 3 -33.84 -2.67 30.82
C LEU A 3 -33.98 -1.90 29.51
N HIS A 4 -33.50 -0.66 29.47
CA HIS A 4 -33.27 0.08 28.24
C HIS A 4 -32.23 -0.70 27.44
N ARG A 5 -32.72 -1.65 26.63
CA ARG A 5 -31.93 -2.40 25.66
C ARG A 5 -31.59 -1.38 24.58
N ALA A 6 -30.47 -0.67 24.77
CA ALA A 6 -29.91 0.24 23.77
C ALA A 6 -29.87 -0.54 22.46
N ASP A 7 -30.60 -0.05 21.46
CA ASP A 7 -30.71 -0.69 20.17
C ASP A 7 -29.28 -0.82 19.59
N PRO A 8 -28.76 -2.04 19.38
CA PRO A 8 -27.38 -2.24 18.92
C PRO A 8 -27.14 -1.63 17.53
N LEU A 9 -28.20 -1.29 16.79
CA LEU A 9 -28.12 -0.62 15.49
C LEU A 9 -27.96 0.90 15.60
N ASP A 10 -28.22 1.50 16.77
CA ASP A 10 -28.08 2.94 17.00
C ASP A 10 -26.64 3.34 17.38
N HIS A 11 -25.70 2.38 17.39
CA HIS A 11 -24.30 2.65 17.61
C HIS A 11 -23.72 3.48 16.43
N PRO A 12 -23.02 4.60 16.69
CA PRO A 12 -22.52 5.50 15.65
C PRO A 12 -21.60 4.80 14.62
N ASP A 13 -20.92 3.73 15.03
CA ASP A 13 -20.08 2.92 14.13
C ASP A 13 -20.88 2.10 13.11
N VAL A 14 -22.11 1.68 13.45
CA VAL A 14 -23.01 0.94 12.55
C VAL A 14 -23.63 1.89 11.54
N ARG A 15 -23.97 3.12 11.96
CA ARG A 15 -24.54 4.15 11.07
C ARG A 15 -23.51 4.74 10.09
N ASN A 16 -22.24 4.74 10.46
CA ASN A 16 -21.15 5.18 9.58
C ASN A 16 -20.69 4.10 8.59
N ALA A 17 -21.12 2.85 8.73
CA ALA A 17 -20.82 1.77 7.81
C ALA A 17 -21.69 1.85 6.55
N SER A 18 -21.25 2.64 5.56
CA SER A 18 -21.91 2.67 4.24
C SER A 18 -21.42 1.50 3.38
N GLY A 19 -22.25 0.46 3.24
CA GLY A 19 -21.97 -0.67 2.35
C GLY A 19 -21.75 -0.26 0.89
N ILE A 20 -22.39 0.82 0.43
CA ILE A 20 -22.23 1.35 -0.93
C ILE A 20 -20.81 1.90 -1.14
N ALA A 21 -20.28 2.66 -0.18
CA ALA A 21 -18.91 3.18 -0.27
C ALA A 21 -17.87 2.05 -0.30
N PHE A 22 -18.10 1.00 0.49
CA PHE A 22 -17.28 -0.20 0.49
C PHE A 22 -17.28 -0.90 -0.87
N VAL A 23 -18.46 -1.15 -1.45
CA VAL A 23 -18.59 -1.80 -2.76
C VAL A 23 -17.99 -0.96 -3.88
N ALA A 24 -18.19 0.36 -3.86
CA ALA A 24 -17.61 1.28 -4.82
C ALA A 24 -16.07 1.30 -4.73
N GLY A 25 -15.52 1.34 -3.50
CA GLY A 25 -14.09 1.24 -3.26
C GLY A 25 -13.51 -0.08 -3.75
N TYR A 26 -14.15 -1.20 -3.43
CA TYR A 26 -13.76 -2.52 -3.89
C TYR A 26 -13.73 -2.61 -5.42
N ALA A 27 -14.81 -2.20 -6.09
CA ALA A 27 -14.89 -2.22 -7.55
C ALA A 27 -13.83 -1.32 -8.21
N ALA A 28 -13.59 -0.13 -7.66
CA ALA A 28 -12.54 0.77 -8.13
C ALA A 28 -11.14 0.16 -8.00
N SER A 29 -10.82 -0.47 -6.86
CA SER A 29 -9.53 -1.12 -6.64
C SER A 29 -9.32 -2.30 -7.59
N VAL A 30 -10.34 -3.17 -7.73
CA VAL A 30 -10.28 -4.31 -8.67
C VAL A 30 -10.08 -3.81 -10.10
N GLY A 31 -10.78 -2.75 -10.50
CA GLY A 31 -10.62 -2.11 -11.81
C GLY A 31 -9.20 -1.60 -12.04
N LEU A 32 -8.62 -0.87 -11.07
CA LEU A 32 -7.25 -0.36 -11.15
C LEU A 32 -6.22 -1.49 -11.23
N MET A 33 -6.41 -2.57 -10.46
CA MET A 33 -5.54 -3.76 -10.50
C MET A 33 -5.66 -4.50 -11.84
N ALA A 34 -6.86 -4.59 -12.43
CA ALA A 34 -7.05 -5.16 -13.75
C ALA A 34 -6.36 -4.33 -14.85
N ILE A 35 -6.39 -3.00 -14.74
CA ILE A 35 -5.66 -2.10 -15.65
C ILE A 35 -4.15 -2.31 -15.50
N ALA A 36 -3.63 -2.37 -14.28
CA ALA A 36 -2.21 -2.62 -14.03
C ALA A 36 -1.75 -3.97 -14.61
N LEU A 37 -2.57 -5.01 -14.46
CA LEU A 37 -2.31 -6.31 -15.08
C LEU A 37 -2.30 -6.22 -16.61
N MET A 38 -3.26 -5.52 -17.22
CA MET A 38 -3.29 -5.32 -18.68
C MET A 38 -2.05 -4.58 -19.19
N VAL A 39 -1.62 -3.53 -18.50
CA VAL A 39 -0.37 -2.80 -18.81
C VAL A 39 0.83 -3.74 -18.76
N THR A 40 0.86 -4.64 -17.79
CA THR A 40 1.92 -5.63 -17.62
C THR A 40 1.93 -6.67 -18.74
N LEU A 41 0.75 -7.17 -19.12
CA LEU A 41 0.64 -8.20 -20.17
C LEU A 41 1.02 -7.70 -21.55
N ARG A 42 0.77 -6.44 -21.87
CA ARG A 42 1.04 -5.91 -23.22
C ARG A 42 2.53 -5.74 -23.52
N HIS A 43 3.41 -5.59 -22.52
CA HIS A 43 4.86 -5.39 -22.71
C HIS A 43 5.26 -4.30 -23.73
N GLU A 44 4.34 -3.40 -24.10
CA GLU A 44 4.54 -2.37 -25.13
C GLU A 44 5.29 -1.13 -24.60
N MET A 45 5.50 -1.03 -23.28
CA MET A 45 6.11 0.13 -22.64
C MET A 45 7.60 -0.08 -22.36
N SER A 46 8.37 1.00 -22.47
CA SER A 46 9.74 1.01 -21.97
C SER A 46 9.79 0.81 -20.45
N TYR A 47 10.85 0.17 -19.95
CA TYR A 47 11.00 -0.22 -18.54
C TYR A 47 10.67 0.91 -17.55
N VAL A 48 11.23 2.10 -17.75
CA VAL A 48 11.01 3.24 -16.85
C VAL A 48 9.53 3.67 -16.84
N ARG A 49 8.89 3.73 -18.02
CA ARG A 49 7.47 4.09 -18.13
C ARG A 49 6.58 3.02 -17.50
N PHE A 50 6.92 1.76 -17.69
CA PHE A 50 6.21 0.63 -17.10
C PHE A 50 6.24 0.71 -15.56
N VAL A 51 7.42 0.88 -14.95
CA VAL A 51 7.57 0.98 -13.49
C VAL A 51 6.76 2.16 -12.93
N ILE A 52 6.83 3.34 -13.57
CA ILE A 52 6.07 4.52 -13.14
C ILE A 52 4.56 4.28 -13.24
N ALA A 53 4.09 3.71 -14.36
CA ALA A 53 2.66 3.46 -14.58
C ALA A 53 2.09 2.49 -13.53
N VAL A 54 2.78 1.38 -13.27
CA VAL A 54 2.35 0.39 -12.28
C VAL A 54 2.41 0.97 -10.85
N ALA A 55 3.44 1.76 -10.53
CA ALA A 55 3.52 2.44 -9.23
C ALA A 55 2.36 3.41 -9.00
N ILE A 56 1.99 4.21 -10.01
CA ILE A 56 0.86 5.14 -9.93
C ILE A 56 -0.46 4.37 -9.77
N LEU A 57 -0.69 3.33 -10.57
CA LEU A 57 -1.90 2.52 -10.47
C LEU A 57 -2.03 1.83 -9.11
N GLY A 58 -0.93 1.29 -8.58
CA GLY A 58 -0.88 0.72 -7.23
C GLY A 58 -1.16 1.76 -6.15
N GLY A 59 -0.56 2.95 -6.25
CA GLY A 59 -0.81 4.06 -5.32
C GLY A 59 -2.26 4.53 -5.34
N LEU A 60 -2.86 4.68 -6.53
CA LEU A 60 -4.27 5.04 -6.67
C LEU A 60 -5.20 3.96 -6.09
N ALA A 61 -4.87 2.68 -6.29
CA ALA A 61 -5.65 1.58 -5.72
C ALA A 61 -5.62 1.61 -4.18
N LEU A 62 -4.44 1.85 -3.59
CA LEU A 62 -4.29 2.01 -2.14
C LEU A 62 -5.05 3.23 -1.61
N LEU A 63 -5.02 4.36 -2.32
CA LEU A 63 -5.80 5.55 -1.95
C LEU A 63 -7.31 5.31 -2.03
N ALA A 64 -7.78 4.63 -3.07
CA ALA A 64 -9.18 4.25 -3.19
C ALA A 64 -9.62 3.36 -2.02
N GLN A 65 -8.79 2.40 -1.61
CA GLN A 65 -9.06 1.56 -0.43
C GLN A 65 -9.05 2.37 0.87
N ALA A 66 -8.04 3.23 1.06
CA ALA A 66 -7.92 4.07 2.25
C ALA A 66 -9.12 5.00 2.44
N VAL A 67 -9.58 5.64 1.37
CA VAL A 67 -10.67 6.63 1.43
C VAL A 67 -12.04 5.98 1.39
N LEU A 68 -12.30 5.06 0.46
CA LEU A 68 -13.65 4.55 0.21
C LEU A 68 -13.97 3.31 1.06
N MET A 69 -13.00 2.40 1.20
CA MET A 69 -13.21 1.11 1.86
C MET A 69 -12.96 1.20 3.36
N PHE A 70 -11.85 1.84 3.75
CA PHE A 70 -11.49 2.02 5.16
C PHE A 70 -12.12 3.25 5.78
N ARG A 71 -12.74 4.13 4.97
CA ARG A 71 -13.28 5.44 5.37
C ARG A 71 -12.35 6.07 6.40
N LEU A 72 -11.12 6.41 6.01
CA LEU A 72 -10.28 7.23 6.87
C LEU A 72 -10.92 8.60 7.04
N ASP A 73 -11.82 8.69 8.01
CA ASP A 73 -12.57 9.88 8.34
C ASP A 73 -11.85 10.61 9.49
N LEU A 74 -11.82 11.93 9.40
CA LEU A 74 -11.33 12.82 10.46
C LEU A 74 -12.37 12.97 11.58
N SER A 75 -13.56 12.37 11.40
CA SER A 75 -14.60 12.20 12.42
C SER A 75 -14.05 11.73 13.76
N GLY A 76 -14.61 12.30 14.84
CA GLY A 76 -14.10 12.22 16.21
C GLY A 76 -13.79 10.81 16.72
N GLY A 77 -14.50 9.79 16.23
CA GLY A 77 -14.34 8.37 16.60
C GLY A 77 -13.26 7.60 15.84
N GLN A 78 -12.82 8.07 14.67
CA GLN A 78 -11.86 7.33 13.82
C GLN A 78 -10.48 7.98 13.71
N ARG A 79 -10.25 9.11 14.41
CA ARG A 79 -8.97 9.84 14.43
C ARG A 79 -7.77 8.95 14.74
N TRP A 80 -7.89 8.02 15.68
CA TRP A 80 -6.80 7.11 16.02
C TRP A 80 -6.40 6.19 14.87
N LYS A 81 -7.35 5.72 14.06
CA LYS A 81 -7.08 4.89 12.86
C LYS A 81 -6.29 5.67 11.83
N THR A 82 -6.67 6.93 11.61
CA THR A 82 -5.98 7.84 10.68
C THR A 82 -4.58 8.19 11.16
N ILE A 83 -4.43 8.50 12.45
CA ILE A 83 -3.13 8.77 13.08
C ILE A 83 -2.22 7.55 12.94
N SER A 84 -2.70 6.35 13.28
CA SER A 84 -1.94 5.11 13.12
C SER A 84 -1.47 4.89 11.68
N LEU A 85 -2.33 5.09 10.68
CA LEU A 85 -1.92 4.98 9.28
C LEU A 85 -0.83 6.01 8.93
N LEU A 86 -1.02 7.26 9.36
CA LEU A 86 -0.07 8.36 9.10
C LEU A 86 1.30 8.10 9.74
N LEU A 87 1.36 7.40 10.87
CA LEU A 87 2.61 6.98 11.52
C LEU A 87 3.24 5.74 10.84
N VAL A 88 2.41 4.79 10.41
CA VAL A 88 2.90 3.53 9.81
C VAL A 88 3.44 3.74 8.40
N VAL A 89 2.79 4.54 7.56
CA VAL A 89 3.24 4.78 6.18
C VAL A 89 4.68 5.29 6.07
N PRO A 90 5.09 6.38 6.77
CA PRO A 90 6.47 6.85 6.72
C PRO A 90 7.44 5.86 7.34
N LEU A 91 7.04 5.18 8.43
CA LEU A 91 7.87 4.13 9.02
C LEU A 91 8.11 2.98 8.04
N PHE A 92 7.07 2.54 7.32
CA PHE A 92 7.15 1.50 6.30
C PHE A 92 8.06 1.90 5.13
N VAL A 93 7.92 3.13 4.64
CA VAL A 93 8.78 3.69 3.58
C VAL A 93 10.23 3.74 4.03
N LEU A 94 10.49 4.20 5.27
CA LEU A 94 11.83 4.22 5.84
C LEU A 94 12.38 2.80 5.97
N SER A 95 11.64 1.86 6.56
CA SER A 95 12.10 0.48 6.72
C SER A 95 12.48 -0.15 5.38
N ILE A 96 11.59 -0.14 4.39
CA ILE A 96 11.90 -0.75 3.07
C ILE A 96 13.01 0.01 2.35
N GLY A 97 12.96 1.34 2.36
CA GLY A 97 13.95 2.18 1.70
C GLY A 97 15.35 2.02 2.29
N LEU A 98 15.47 2.08 3.61
CA LEU A 98 16.74 1.87 4.32
C LEU A 98 17.25 0.45 4.15
N THR A 99 16.40 -0.57 4.22
CA THR A 99 16.83 -1.95 3.99
C THR A 99 17.31 -2.15 2.55
N GLY A 100 16.59 -1.62 1.56
CA GLY A 100 17.02 -1.64 0.17
C GLY A 100 18.36 -0.93 -0.04
N TRP A 101 18.52 0.25 0.55
CA TRP A 101 19.77 1.01 0.52
C TRP A 101 20.93 0.27 1.21
N MET A 102 20.66 -0.31 2.38
CA MET A 102 21.62 -1.09 3.15
C MET A 102 22.14 -2.26 2.32
N PHE A 103 21.25 -3.05 1.70
CA PHE A 103 21.69 -4.15 0.84
C PHE A 103 22.38 -3.67 -0.44
N HIS A 104 21.90 -2.61 -1.06
CA HIS A 104 22.55 -2.01 -2.22
C HIS A 104 23.99 -1.54 -1.92
N THR A 105 24.24 -1.00 -0.72
CA THR A 105 25.56 -0.53 -0.31
C THR A 105 26.46 -1.63 0.26
N LEU A 106 25.88 -2.66 0.90
CA LEU A 106 26.60 -3.84 1.37
C LEU A 106 27.07 -4.72 0.21
N TYR A 107 26.23 -4.95 -0.79
CA TYR A 107 26.53 -5.80 -1.95
C TYR A 107 27.93 -5.55 -2.55
N PRO A 108 28.31 -4.31 -2.96
CA PRO A 108 29.63 -4.05 -3.50
C PRO A 108 30.77 -4.10 -2.48
N ARG A 109 30.48 -4.10 -1.17
CA ARG A 109 31.48 -4.11 -0.09
C ARG A 109 31.74 -5.50 0.49
N THR A 110 30.77 -6.39 0.38
CA THR A 110 30.84 -7.76 0.94
C THR A 110 31.06 -8.82 -0.11
N MET A 111 30.75 -8.53 -1.37
CA MET A 111 31.26 -9.37 -2.46
C MET A 111 32.75 -9.11 -2.59
N LEU A 112 33.56 -10.02 -2.03
CA LEU A 112 34.94 -10.21 -2.47
C LEU A 112 34.92 -10.29 -3.99
N ASP A 113 35.72 -9.46 -4.64
CA ASP A 113 35.91 -9.52 -6.07
C ASP A 113 36.55 -10.88 -6.39
N PHE A 114 35.72 -11.91 -6.60
CA PHE A 114 36.16 -13.25 -7.00
C PHE A 114 36.97 -13.19 -8.32
N MET A 115 36.95 -12.04 -9.00
CA MET A 115 37.74 -11.73 -10.19
C MET A 115 39.22 -11.41 -9.89
N GLN A 116 39.63 -11.13 -8.64
CA GLN A 116 41.05 -10.95 -8.28
C GLN A 116 41.79 -12.25 -7.94
N VAL A 117 41.09 -13.33 -7.58
CA VAL A 117 41.73 -14.62 -7.24
C VAL A 117 41.97 -15.49 -8.48
N GLN A 118 41.24 -15.27 -9.58
CA GLN A 118 41.37 -16.06 -10.81
C GLN A 118 42.42 -15.52 -11.80
N GLY A 119 43.01 -14.34 -11.54
CA GLY A 119 43.97 -13.66 -12.42
C GLY A 119 45.44 -13.74 -12.00
N SER A 120 45.78 -14.37 -10.86
CA SER A 120 47.16 -14.55 -10.39
C SER A 120 47.66 -16.01 -10.47
N GLY A 121 46.93 -16.85 -11.18
CA GLY A 121 47.20 -18.27 -11.39
C GLY A 121 47.47 -18.68 -12.85
N MET A 122 47.90 -17.74 -13.70
CA MET A 122 48.48 -18.01 -15.02
C MET A 122 49.73 -17.15 -15.23
#